data_AF-A0A4R3QTD0-F1
#
_entry.id   AF-A0A4R3QTD0-F1
#
_cell.length_a   1.000
_cell.length_b   1.000
_cell.length_c   1.000
_cell.angle_alpha   90.00
_cell.angle_beta   90.00
_cell.angle_gamma   90.00
#
_symmetry.space_group_name_H-M   'P 1'
#
loop_
_entity.id
_entity.type
_entity.pdbx_description
1 polymer ?
#
loop_
_entity_poly.entity_id
_entity_poly.type
_entity_poly.pdbx_seq_one_letter_code
_entity_poly.pdbx_strand_id
1 'polypeptide(L)'
;MNSKHATRARFWPQGFAHVARSLRKALHISCGKQIGGKDLREIVTLEHESRITFFQADGPREGAIINELYEDEDGALHIRFYCYMGLRAKQPNGREEQTEQAQLASEHGYKAALLSTLKRTRELLAEGTL
;
A
#
# COMPACT_ATOMS: atom_id res chain seq x y z
N MET A 1 4.30 -4.55 30.01
CA MET A 1 3.05 -4.14 29.35
C MET A 1 3.24 -4.17 27.84
N ASN A 2 2.25 -4.69 27.11
CA ASN A 2 2.37 -5.39 25.84
C ASN A 2 2.89 -4.58 24.64
N SER A 3 3.93 -5.13 24.00
CA SER A 3 4.40 -4.86 22.64
C SER A 3 3.36 -5.32 21.60
N LYS A 4 2.47 -4.41 21.17
CA LYS A 4 1.58 -4.63 20.01
C LYS A 4 1.78 -3.61 18.88
N HIS A 5 2.85 -2.83 18.93
CA HIS A 5 3.12 -1.79 17.93
C HIS A 5 4.27 -2.15 16.98
N ALA A 6 5.00 -3.25 17.23
CA ALA A 6 6.26 -3.54 16.56
C ALA A 6 6.16 -4.41 15.29
N THR A 7 5.07 -5.15 15.05
CA THR A 7 5.04 -6.12 13.94
C THR A 7 4.96 -5.46 12.56
N ARG A 8 4.38 -4.26 12.45
CA ARG A 8 4.11 -3.60 11.16
C ARG A 8 5.34 -2.95 10.54
N ALA A 9 6.30 -2.49 11.34
CA ALA A 9 7.51 -1.84 10.81
C ALA A 9 8.44 -2.79 10.04
N ARG A 10 8.28 -4.11 10.19
CA ARG A 10 9.20 -5.13 9.64
C ARG A 10 9.10 -5.31 8.12
N PHE A 11 7.99 -4.90 7.52
CA PHE A 11 7.70 -5.15 6.10
C PHE A 11 7.90 -3.92 5.21
N TRP A 12 8.18 -2.74 5.78
CA TRP A 12 8.20 -1.48 5.03
C TRP A 12 9.61 -1.09 4.55
N PRO A 13 9.74 -0.48 3.36
CA PRO A 13 10.98 0.14 2.91
C PRO A 13 11.43 1.29 3.83
N GLN A 14 12.74 1.52 3.93
CA GLN A 14 13.28 2.71 4.62
C GLN A 14 12.73 4.00 4.01
N GLY A 15 12.38 4.99 4.85
CA GLY A 15 11.89 6.32 4.43
C GLY A 15 10.38 6.56 4.54
N PHE A 16 9.58 5.55 4.89
CA PHE A 16 8.15 5.70 5.12
C PHE A 16 7.83 5.82 6.62
N ALA A 17 7.42 7.01 7.08
CA ALA A 17 6.84 7.19 8.41
C ALA A 17 5.35 6.82 8.39
N HIS A 18 4.90 5.99 9.32
CA HIS A 18 3.52 5.53 9.43
C HIS A 18 3.01 5.70 10.86
N VAL A 19 1.94 6.49 11.04
CA VAL A 19 1.13 6.47 12.25
C VAL A 19 -0.13 5.69 11.93
N ALA A 20 -0.37 4.57 12.58
CA ALA A 20 -1.52 3.71 12.34
C ALA A 20 -2.49 3.75 13.53
N ARG A 21 -3.74 4.18 13.33
CA ARG A 21 -4.80 4.13 14.36
C ARG A 21 -5.93 3.21 13.91
N SER A 22 -6.24 2.17 14.70
CA SER A 22 -7.34 1.21 14.45
C SER A 22 -8.71 1.81 14.78
N LEU A 23 -9.68 1.72 13.86
CA LEU A 23 -11.08 2.14 14.09
C LEU A 23 -12.06 0.95 13.88
N ARG A 24 -12.35 0.20 14.96
CA ARG A 24 -13.34 -0.92 15.06
C ARG A 24 -13.04 -2.20 14.24
N LYS A 25 -13.98 -3.18 14.23
CA LYS A 25 -13.81 -4.61 13.85
C LYS A 25 -13.27 -4.86 12.42
N ALA A 26 -13.43 -3.91 11.49
CA ALA A 26 -12.64 -3.85 10.27
C ALA A 26 -11.42 -2.97 10.57
N LEU A 27 -10.20 -3.47 10.34
CA LEU A 27 -8.99 -2.77 10.74
C LEU A 27 -8.76 -1.53 9.87
N HIS A 28 -9.51 -0.48 10.14
CA HIS A 28 -9.32 0.84 9.54
C HIS A 28 -8.07 1.44 10.13
N ILE A 29 -7.04 1.62 9.31
CA ILE A 29 -5.84 2.34 9.70
C ILE A 29 -5.84 3.67 8.95
N SER A 30 -5.91 4.78 9.68
CA SER A 30 -5.50 6.06 9.10
C SER A 30 -3.98 6.06 9.00
N CYS A 31 -3.42 6.30 7.83
CA CYS A 31 -1.98 6.42 7.60
C CYS A 31 -1.65 7.79 7.00
N GLY A 32 -0.69 8.51 7.60
CA GLY A 32 -0.11 9.72 7.02
C GLY A 32 1.20 9.39 6.31
N LYS A 33 1.33 9.71 5.03
CA LYS A 33 2.60 9.63 4.27
C LYS A 33 2.93 10.97 3.65
N GLN A 34 4.22 11.28 3.54
CA GLN A 34 4.70 12.34 2.66
C GLN A 34 5.22 11.70 1.37
N ILE A 35 4.54 11.94 0.24
CA ILE A 35 4.99 11.48 -1.08
C ILE A 35 5.22 12.72 -1.93
N GLY A 36 6.46 12.95 -2.37
CA GLY A 36 6.82 14.14 -3.15
C GLY A 36 6.59 15.46 -2.41
N GLY A 37 6.79 15.48 -1.09
CA GLY A 37 6.61 16.69 -0.27
C GLY A 37 5.17 16.99 0.16
N LYS A 38 4.18 16.24 -0.32
CA LYS A 38 2.74 16.45 -0.01
C LYS A 38 2.23 15.43 0.99
N ASP A 39 1.44 15.90 1.94
CA ASP A 39 0.74 15.05 2.90
C ASP A 39 -0.37 14.26 2.20
N LEU A 40 -0.41 12.97 2.52
CA LEU A 40 -1.38 12.02 2.02
C LEU A 40 -1.98 11.27 3.20
N ARG A 41 -3.31 11.17 3.26
CA ARG A 41 -4.01 10.38 4.26
C ARG A 41 -4.71 9.20 3.61
N GLU A 42 -4.46 8.01 4.13
CA GLU A 42 -5.09 6.78 3.65
C GLU A 42 -5.98 6.15 4.73
N ILE A 43 -7.11 5.57 4.33
CA ILE A 43 -7.86 4.60 5.14
C ILE A 43 -7.52 3.22 4.60
N VAL A 44 -6.85 2.40 5.41
CA VAL A 44 -6.53 1.02 5.05
C VAL A 44 -7.63 0.09 5.53
N THR A 45 -8.14 -0.79 4.67
CA THR A 45 -9.03 -1.90 5.03
C THR A 45 -8.31 -3.22 4.82
N LEU A 46 -8.45 -4.13 5.78
CA LEU A 46 -7.97 -5.51 5.68
C LEU A 46 -9.16 -6.46 5.60
N GLU A 47 -9.15 -7.31 4.58
CA GLU A 47 -9.99 -8.49 4.48
C GLU A 47 -9.13 -9.72 4.78
N HIS A 48 -9.68 -10.61 5.62
CA HIS A 48 -8.95 -11.78 6.10
C HIS A 48 -8.45 -12.62 4.93
N GLU A 49 -7.14 -12.92 4.94
CA GLU A 49 -6.46 -13.84 4.00
C GLU A 49 -6.67 -13.56 2.50
N SER A 50 -7.16 -12.38 2.13
CA SER A 50 -7.58 -12.12 0.75
C SER A 50 -7.12 -10.78 0.23
N ARG A 51 -7.32 -9.68 0.96
CA ARG A 51 -7.14 -8.35 0.38
C ARG A 51 -6.78 -7.28 1.39
N ILE A 52 -5.96 -6.34 0.93
CA ILE A 52 -5.72 -5.05 1.58
C ILE A 52 -6.04 -3.92 0.60
N THR A 53 -6.76 -2.91 1.06
CA THR A 53 -7.12 -1.73 0.26
C THR A 53 -6.71 -0.46 0.97
N PHE A 54 -6.03 0.44 0.28
CA PHE A 54 -5.62 1.76 0.75
C PHE A 54 -6.46 2.83 0.03
N PHE A 55 -7.50 3.33 0.70
CA PHE A 55 -8.34 4.41 0.19
C PHE A 55 -7.68 5.76 0.43
N GLN A 56 -7.56 6.58 -0.62
CA GLN A 56 -6.96 7.91 -0.56
C GLN A 56 -7.96 8.91 0.05
N ALA A 57 -7.91 9.06 1.38
CA ALA A 57 -8.85 9.87 2.16
C ALA A 57 -8.55 11.38 2.09
N ASP A 58 -7.27 11.76 1.94
CA ASP A 58 -6.85 13.15 1.79
C ASP A 58 -5.54 13.24 0.98
N GLY A 59 -5.28 14.42 0.44
CA GLY A 59 -4.12 14.71 -0.40
C GLY A 59 -4.47 14.89 -1.89
N PRO A 60 -3.45 14.99 -2.77
CA PRO A 60 -3.65 15.33 -4.17
C PRO A 60 -4.30 14.20 -4.99
N ARG A 61 -4.22 12.95 -4.51
CA ARG A 61 -4.69 11.76 -5.22
C ARG A 61 -5.98 11.23 -4.64
N GLU A 62 -6.91 10.83 -5.49
CA GLU A 62 -8.13 10.14 -5.09
C GLU A 62 -8.20 8.72 -5.64
N GLY A 63 -9.03 7.89 -5.02
CA GLY A 63 -9.23 6.49 -5.39
C GLY A 63 -8.64 5.50 -4.40
N ALA A 64 -8.21 4.34 -4.89
CA ALA A 64 -7.81 3.20 -4.07
C ALA A 64 -6.66 2.41 -4.68
N ILE A 65 -5.79 1.92 -3.80
CA ILE A 65 -4.74 0.95 -4.13
C ILE A 65 -5.13 -0.39 -3.50
N ILE A 66 -5.07 -1.48 -4.27
CA ILE A 66 -5.49 -2.80 -3.85
C ILE A 66 -4.33 -3.78 -4.02
N ASN A 67 -4.04 -4.54 -2.95
CA ASN A 67 -3.27 -5.77 -3.06
C ASN A 67 -4.20 -6.94 -2.72
N GLU A 68 -4.31 -7.88 -3.65
CA GLU A 68 -5.20 -9.04 -3.54
C GLU A 68 -4.38 -10.32 -3.66
N LEU A 69 -4.57 -11.25 -2.73
CA LEU A 69 -3.99 -12.57 -2.79
C LEU A 69 -4.87 -13.46 -3.67
N TYR A 70 -4.24 -14.27 -4.52
CA TYR A 70 -4.92 -15.31 -5.28
C TYR A 70 -3.99 -16.48 -5.50
N GLU A 71 -4.55 -17.68 -5.63
CA GLU A 71 -3.81 -18.87 -6.05
C GLU A 71 -4.02 -19.05 -7.56
N ASP A 72 -2.97 -19.47 -8.26
CA ASP A 72 -3.09 -19.86 -9.66
C ASP A 72 -3.49 -21.34 -9.81
N GLU A 73 -3.56 -21.82 -11.05
CA GLU A 73 -3.96 -23.19 -11.37
C GLU A 73 -3.01 -24.25 -10.79
N ASP A 74 -1.75 -23.89 -10.51
CA ASP A 74 -0.73 -24.75 -9.92
C ASP A 74 -0.72 -24.68 -8.38
N GLY A 75 -1.59 -23.87 -7.77
CA GLY A 75 -1.66 -23.65 -6.33
C GLY A 75 -0.56 -22.72 -5.79
N ALA A 76 0.13 -21.98 -6.66
CA ALA A 76 1.10 -20.99 -6.23
C ALA A 76 0.39 -19.72 -5.75
N LEU A 77 0.79 -19.21 -4.58
CA LEU A 77 0.24 -17.98 -4.03
C LEU A 77 0.85 -16.75 -4.69
N HIS A 78 -0.02 -15.92 -5.27
CA HIS A 78 0.32 -14.67 -5.92
C HIS A 78 -0.28 -13.48 -5.20
N ILE A 79 0.30 -12.32 -5.47
CA ILE A 79 -0.26 -11.03 -5.09
C ILE A 79 -0.52 -10.23 -6.36
N ARG A 80 -1.78 -9.85 -6.59
CA ARG A 80 -2.17 -8.92 -7.62
C ARG A 80 -2.15 -7.51 -7.05
N PHE A 81 -1.46 -6.63 -7.75
CA PHE A 81 -1.46 -5.21 -7.46
C PHE A 81 -2.25 -4.46 -8.53
N TYR A 82 -3.21 -3.67 -8.11
CA TYR A 82 -3.91 -2.74 -9.00
C TYR A 82 -4.35 -1.50 -8.24
N CYS A 83 -4.57 -0.42 -8.97
CA CYS A 83 -5.03 0.82 -8.38
C CYS A 83 -5.99 1.53 -9.32
N TYR A 84 -6.96 2.21 -8.73
CA TYR A 84 -7.83 3.16 -9.41
C TYR A 84 -7.43 4.52 -8.84
N MET A 85 -6.73 5.32 -9.64
CA MET A 85 -6.10 6.56 -9.19
C MET A 85 -6.50 7.72 -10.08
N GLY A 86 -6.94 8.80 -9.45
CA GLY A 86 -7.18 10.10 -10.06
C GLY A 86 -6.47 11.21 -9.30
N LEU A 87 -6.51 12.42 -9.84
CA LEU A 87 -6.00 13.63 -9.21
C LEU A 87 -7.13 14.62 -8.91
N ARG A 88 -7.24 15.01 -7.64
CA ARG A 88 -8.24 16.00 -7.23
C ARG A 88 -8.01 17.33 -7.93
N ALA A 89 -9.11 17.97 -8.33
CA ALA A 89 -9.10 19.25 -9.02
C ALA A 89 -8.29 19.27 -10.33
N LYS A 90 -8.08 18.11 -10.96
CA LYS A 90 -7.43 17.96 -12.26
C LYS A 90 -8.39 17.31 -13.26
N GLN A 91 -8.06 17.47 -14.54
CA GLN A 91 -8.84 16.85 -15.60
C GLN A 91 -8.63 15.34 -15.59
N PRO A 92 -9.71 14.53 -15.56
CA PRO A 92 -9.60 13.09 -15.70
C PRO A 92 -8.89 12.70 -16.99
N ASN A 93 -7.97 11.75 -16.92
CA ASN A 93 -7.09 11.31 -18.00
C ASN A 93 -6.24 12.44 -18.63
N GLY A 94 -6.10 13.58 -17.94
CA GLY A 94 -5.25 14.68 -18.37
C GLY A 94 -3.76 14.33 -18.27
N ARG A 95 -2.91 15.23 -18.80
CA ARG A 95 -1.45 15.04 -18.83
C ARG A 95 -0.87 14.82 -17.42
N GLU A 96 -1.39 15.53 -16.42
CA GLU A 96 -0.93 15.36 -15.03
C GLU A 96 -1.25 13.97 -14.48
N GLU A 97 -2.45 13.44 -14.73
CA GLU A 97 -2.81 12.09 -14.28
C GLU A 97 -1.98 11.02 -14.99
N GLN A 98 -1.76 11.16 -16.30
CA GLN A 98 -0.90 10.25 -17.06
C GLN A 98 0.55 10.27 -16.54
N THR A 99 1.05 11.45 -16.14
CA THR A 99 2.39 11.58 -15.55
C THR A 99 2.48 10.88 -14.19
N GLU A 100 1.49 11.05 -13.32
CA GLU A 100 1.44 10.33 -12.04
C GLU A 100 1.30 8.81 -12.23
N GLN A 101 0.50 8.36 -13.19
CA GLN A 101 0.38 6.94 -13.53
C GLN A 101 1.72 6.36 -14.01
N ALA A 102 2.43 7.06 -14.91
CA ALA A 102 3.76 6.66 -15.35
C ALA A 102 4.76 6.63 -14.18
N GLN A 103 4.69 7.61 -13.27
CA GLN A 103 5.53 7.63 -12.08
C GLN A 103 5.24 6.45 -11.14
N LEU A 104 3.97 6.11 -10.92
CA LEU A 104 3.57 4.96 -10.10
C LEU A 104 4.09 3.64 -10.67
N ALA A 105 4.04 3.49 -11.99
CA ALA A 105 4.52 2.32 -12.72
C ALA A 105 6.05 2.25 -12.85
N SER A 106 6.77 3.33 -12.55
CA SER A 106 8.22 3.40 -12.71
C SER A 106 8.99 2.50 -11.73
N GLU A 107 10.27 2.26 -12.06
CA GLU A 107 11.23 1.49 -11.23
C GLU A 107 11.59 2.20 -9.91
N HIS A 108 11.15 3.44 -9.70
CA HIS A 108 11.26 4.16 -8.44
C HIS A 108 9.90 4.51 -7.84
N GLY A 109 8.82 4.04 -8.46
CA GLY A 109 7.45 4.29 -8.08
C GLY A 109 6.92 3.29 -7.04
N TYR A 110 5.60 3.18 -6.99
CA TYR A 110 4.92 2.27 -6.08
C TYR A 110 5.24 0.80 -6.40
N LYS A 111 5.44 0.47 -7.68
CA LYS A 111 5.91 -0.86 -8.12
C LYS A 111 7.18 -1.29 -7.38
N ALA A 112 8.16 -0.40 -7.24
CA ALA A 112 9.41 -0.68 -6.55
C ALA A 112 9.20 -0.92 -5.04
N ALA A 113 8.36 -0.11 -4.40
CA ALA A 113 8.01 -0.28 -3.00
C ALA A 113 7.30 -1.62 -2.75
N LEU A 114 6.40 -2.04 -3.66
CA LEU A 114 5.73 -3.33 -3.59
C LEU A 114 6.72 -4.50 -3.72
N LEU A 115 7.60 -4.46 -4.74
CA LEU A 115 8.60 -5.51 -4.95
C LEU A 115 9.56 -5.61 -3.74
N SER A 116 9.96 -4.48 -3.16
CA SER A 116 10.76 -4.45 -1.93
C SER A 116 10.03 -5.07 -0.74
N THR A 117 8.75 -4.74 -0.55
CA THR A 117 7.90 -5.31 0.52
C THR A 117 7.77 -6.82 0.35
N LEU A 118 7.55 -7.31 -0.87
CA LEU A 118 7.44 -8.74 -1.17
C LEU A 118 8.75 -9.48 -0.95
N LYS A 119 9.87 -8.91 -1.41
CA LYS A 119 11.20 -9.46 -1.14
C LYS A 119 11.42 -9.61 0.35
N ARG A 120 11.16 -8.56 1.14
CA ARG A 120 11.34 -8.59 2.59
C ARG A 120 10.44 -9.61 3.28
N THR A 121 9.19 -9.74 2.83
CA THR A 121 8.24 -10.74 3.35
C THR A 121 8.76 -12.17 3.11
N ARG A 122 9.30 -12.45 1.92
CA ARG A 122 9.88 -13.76 1.59
C ARG A 122 11.14 -14.07 2.40
N GLU A 123 12.00 -13.08 2.63
CA GLU A 123 13.17 -13.22 3.50
C GLU A 123 12.75 -13.59 4.93
N LEU A 124 11.79 -12.86 5.51
CA LEU A 124 11.28 -13.14 6.86
C LEU A 124 10.65 -14.52 6.99
N LEU A 125 9.95 -14.98 5.94
CA LEU A 125 9.39 -16.33 5.88
C LEU A 125 10.50 -17.39 5.83
N ALA A 126 11.52 -17.20 5.00
CA ALA A 126 12.66 -18.11 4.90
C ALA A 126 13.49 -18.18 6.20
N GLU A 127 13.58 -17.06 6.92
CA GLU A 127 14.19 -16.97 8.25
C GLU A 127 13.31 -17.60 9.36
N GLY A 128 12.06 -17.96 9.08
CA GLY A 128 11.12 -18.48 10.08
C GLY A 128 10.68 -17.46 11.13
N THR A 129 10.79 -16.16 10.81
CA THR A 129 10.52 -15.06 11.75
C THR A 129 9.29 -14.24 11.40
N LEU A 130 8.44 -14.73 10.47
CA LEU A 130 7.20 -14.09 10.06
C LEU A 130 6.17 -14.04 11.20
#